data_AF-A0A1F3WUA3-F1
#
_entry.id   AF-A0A1F3WUA3-F1
#
_cell.length_a   1.000
_cell.length_b   1.000
_cell.length_c   1.000
_cell.angle_alpha   90.00
_cell.angle_beta   90.00
_cell.angle_gamma   90.00
#
_symmetry.space_group_name_H-M   'P 1'
#
loop_
_entity.id
_entity.type
_entity.pdbx_description
1 polymer ?
#
loop_
_entity_poly.entity_id
_entity_poly.type
_entity_poly.pdbx_seq_one_letter_code
_entity_poly.pdbx_strand_id
1 'polypeptide(L)'
;MTIYPIVHRMKKPWILFFSLSLVLASIFFFFNVAIFDGKIEFDGPDGGFVMDAKLSLSYFIGIGIEPEDMVGVKDFYLTAQGIFMAFVFILGLPALLAYRMRLKN
;
A
#
# COMPACT_ATOMS: atom_id res chain seq x y z
N MET A 1 -12.21 46.74 -18.44
CA MET A 1 -12.94 45.48 -18.70
C MET A 1 -11.96 44.34 -18.43
N THR A 2 -11.95 43.85 -17.19
CA THR A 2 -10.94 42.93 -16.67
C THR A 2 -11.29 41.50 -17.08
N ILE A 3 -10.42 40.87 -17.85
CA ILE A 3 -10.58 39.52 -18.36
C ILE A 3 -9.90 38.53 -17.38
N TYR A 4 -10.71 37.57 -16.89
CA TYR A 4 -10.39 36.33 -16.15
C TYR A 4 -10.12 36.40 -14.63
N PRO A 5 -10.56 35.33 -13.90
CA PRO A 5 -9.82 34.08 -13.94
C PRO A 5 -10.64 32.87 -14.44
N ILE A 6 -10.19 32.29 -15.55
CA ILE A 6 -10.31 30.86 -15.86
C ILE A 6 -9.51 30.11 -14.79
N VAL A 7 -10.09 29.85 -13.63
CA VAL A 7 -9.77 28.67 -12.82
C VAL A 7 -10.98 28.38 -11.94
N HIS A 8 -12.04 27.78 -12.51
CA HIS A 8 -13.06 27.15 -11.68
C HIS A 8 -12.43 25.86 -11.13
N ARG A 9 -11.56 26.02 -10.12
CA ARG A 9 -10.80 24.96 -9.46
C ARG A 9 -11.81 24.15 -8.65
N MET A 10 -12.43 23.15 -9.28
CA MET A 10 -13.31 22.19 -8.63
C MET A 10 -12.49 21.35 -7.63
N LYS A 11 -12.22 21.95 -6.48
CA LYS A 11 -11.51 21.38 -5.34
C LYS A 11 -12.46 20.46 -4.57
N LYS A 12 -12.80 19.29 -5.11
CA LYS A 12 -13.55 18.28 -4.34
C LYS A 12 -12.54 17.43 -3.55
N PRO A 13 -12.47 17.54 -2.22
CA PRO A 13 -11.50 16.79 -1.40
C PRO A 13 -11.58 15.28 -1.62
N TRP A 14 -12.78 14.78 -1.92
CA TRP A 14 -13.03 13.38 -2.26
C TRP A 14 -12.30 12.93 -3.53
N ILE A 15 -12.22 13.77 -4.57
CA ILE A 15 -11.50 13.41 -5.80
C ILE A 15 -10.00 13.29 -5.49
N LEU A 16 -9.44 14.21 -4.71
CA LEU A 16 -8.05 14.13 -4.27
C LEU A 16 -7.79 12.84 -3.50
N PHE A 17 -8.65 12.53 -2.53
CA PHE A 17 -8.57 11.29 -1.75
C PHE A 17 -8.54 10.06 -2.66
N PHE A 18 -9.57 9.84 -3.47
CA PHE A 18 -9.65 8.65 -4.32
C PHE A 18 -8.51 8.57 -5.33
N SER A 19 -8.14 9.69 -5.96
CA SER A 19 -7.04 9.70 -6.93
C SER A 19 -5.71 9.33 -6.29
N LEU A 20 -5.40 9.87 -5.10
CA LEU A 20 -4.12 9.64 -4.46
C LEU A 20 -4.05 8.25 -3.83
N SER A 21 -5.14 7.78 -3.21
CA SER A 21 -5.25 6.41 -2.73
C SER A 21 -5.08 5.40 -3.86
N LEU A 22 -5.68 5.66 -5.03
CA LEU A 22 -5.54 4.80 -6.20
C LEU A 22 -4.09 4.77 -6.72
N VAL A 23 -3.43 5.93 -6.79
CA VAL A 23 -2.02 6.02 -7.21
C VAL A 23 -1.11 5.26 -6.24
N LEU A 24 -1.29 5.46 -4.93
CA LEU A 24 -0.47 4.78 -3.92
C LEU A 24 -0.73 3.27 -3.89
N ALA A 25 -2.00 2.85 -3.97
CA ALA A 25 -2.34 1.44 -4.11
C ALA A 25 -1.66 0.83 -5.35
N SER A 26 -1.76 1.51 -6.50
CA SER A 26 -1.12 1.04 -7.73
C SER A 26 0.39 0.91 -7.55
N ILE A 27 1.06 1.87 -6.90
CA ILE A 27 2.50 1.78 -6.65
C ILE A 27 2.84 0.56 -5.79
N PHE A 28 2.17 0.38 -4.65
CA PHE A 28 2.51 -0.72 -3.75
C PHE A 28 2.15 -2.11 -4.27
N PHE A 29 1.07 -2.22 -5.06
CA PHE A 29 0.66 -3.50 -5.65
C PHE A 29 1.44 -3.84 -6.93
N PHE A 30 1.78 -2.88 -7.79
CA PHE A 30 2.47 -3.19 -9.06
C PHE A 30 4.00 -3.15 -8.96
N PHE A 31 4.58 -2.51 -7.95
CA PHE A 31 6.02 -2.46 -7.76
C PHE A 31 6.43 -3.28 -6.54
N ASN A 32 7.57 -3.98 -6.66
CA ASN A 32 8.15 -4.73 -5.55
C ASN A 32 8.79 -3.78 -4.52
N VAL A 33 7.95 -3.25 -3.64
CA VAL A 33 8.33 -2.40 -2.50
C VAL A 33 8.20 -3.20 -1.20
N ALA A 34 9.28 -3.85 -0.77
CA ALA A 34 9.33 -4.71 0.41
C ALA A 34 9.56 -3.90 1.70
N ILE A 35 8.51 -3.25 2.21
CA ILE A 35 8.59 -2.39 3.42
C ILE A 35 7.60 -2.78 4.52
N PHE A 36 6.63 -3.65 4.22
CA PHE A 36 5.54 -3.98 5.13
C PHE A 36 5.93 -5.15 6.01
N ASP A 37 5.66 -5.03 7.31
CA ASP A 37 5.97 -6.10 8.26
C ASP A 37 5.12 -7.33 8.02
N GLY A 38 5.77 -8.45 7.75
CA GLY A 38 5.14 -9.73 7.50
C GLY A 38 5.89 -10.89 8.13
N LYS A 39 5.32 -12.06 7.94
CA LYS A 39 5.88 -13.34 8.37
C LYS A 39 5.84 -14.31 7.21
N ILE A 40 6.86 -15.15 7.16
CA ILE A 40 6.97 -16.25 6.20
C ILE A 40 7.02 -17.54 7.01
N GLU A 41 6.10 -18.45 6.72
CA GLU A 41 6.03 -19.78 7.31
C GLU A 41 6.75 -20.77 6.38
N PHE A 42 7.73 -21.49 6.92
CA PHE A 42 8.47 -22.51 6.21
C PHE A 42 7.99 -23.89 6.62
N ASP A 43 7.88 -24.80 5.64
CA ASP A 43 7.66 -26.21 5.91
C ASP A 43 8.96 -26.87 6.40
N GLY A 44 8.85 -27.74 7.40
CA GLY A 44 10.00 -28.45 7.95
C GLY A 44 9.60 -29.79 8.59
N PRO A 45 10.54 -30.74 8.74
CA PRO A 45 10.27 -32.08 9.26
C PRO A 45 9.61 -32.10 10.65
N ASP A 46 9.89 -31.09 11.48
CA ASP A 46 9.45 -30.99 12.88
C ASP A 46 8.34 -29.95 13.10
N GLY A 47 7.55 -29.64 12.06
CA GLY A 47 6.40 -28.73 12.17
C GLY A 47 6.64 -27.30 11.66
N GLY A 48 7.75 -27.09 10.93
CA GLY A 48 8.06 -25.80 10.30
C GLY A 48 8.50 -24.71 11.27
N PHE A 49 8.87 -23.56 10.74
CA PHE A 49 9.20 -22.37 11.54
C PHE A 49 8.72 -21.10 10.85
N VAL A 50 8.46 -20.06 11.66
CA VAL A 50 7.99 -18.76 11.18
C VAL A 50 9.08 -17.74 11.37
N MET A 51 9.42 -17.00 10.32
CA MET A 51 10.37 -15.89 10.39
C MET A 51 9.69 -14.56 10.11
N ASP A 52 10.14 -13.51 10.79
CA ASP A 52 9.76 -12.14 10.47
C ASP A 52 10.49 -11.67 9.21
N ALA A 53 9.77 -11.03 8.30
CA ALA A 53 10.30 -10.53 7.04
C ALA A 53 9.61 -9.23 6.61
N LYS A 54 10.28 -8.46 5.77
CA LYS A 54 9.64 -7.34 5.06
C LYS A 54 9.05 -7.86 3.76
N LEU A 55 7.74 -7.71 3.61
CA LEU A 55 6.98 -8.15 2.44
C LEU A 55 6.57 -6.96 1.57
N SER A 56 6.39 -7.24 0.29
CA SER A 56 5.76 -6.32 -0.65
C SER A 56 4.27 -6.66 -0.82
N LEU A 57 3.41 -5.65 -1.07
CA LEU A 57 2.01 -5.93 -1.44
C LEU A 57 1.90 -6.59 -2.82
N SER A 58 2.89 -6.37 -3.70
CA SER A 58 2.97 -7.01 -5.01
C SER A 58 3.01 -8.53 -4.94
N TYR A 59 3.57 -9.10 -3.88
CA TYR A 59 3.63 -10.54 -3.64
C TYR A 59 2.23 -11.17 -3.53
N PHE A 60 1.28 -10.44 -2.93
CA PHE A 60 -0.11 -10.91 -2.77
C PHE A 60 -0.90 -10.93 -4.08
N ILE A 61 -0.38 -10.30 -5.13
CA ILE A 61 -0.94 -10.39 -6.49
C ILE A 61 -0.03 -11.14 -7.46
N GLY A 62 1.02 -11.81 -6.95
CA GLY A 62 1.92 -12.65 -7.74
C GLY A 62 2.98 -11.90 -8.54
N ILE A 63 3.21 -10.61 -8.26
CA ILE A 63 4.23 -9.81 -8.95
C ILE A 63 5.51 -9.77 -8.12
N GLY A 64 6.66 -10.03 -8.75
CA GLY A 64 7.98 -9.90 -8.12
C GLY A 64 8.39 -11.06 -7.22
N ILE A 65 7.69 -12.20 -7.31
CA ILE A 65 8.07 -13.47 -6.68
C ILE A 65 8.78 -14.33 -7.73
N GLU A 66 9.99 -14.80 -7.43
CA GLU A 66 10.63 -15.84 -8.22
C GLU A 66 10.27 -17.23 -7.66
N PRO A 67 10.18 -18.28 -8.49
CA PRO A 67 9.88 -19.64 -8.02
C PRO A 67 10.88 -20.13 -6.96
N GLU A 68 12.11 -19.62 -7.02
CA GLU A 68 13.20 -19.91 -6.09
C GLU A 68 12.93 -19.34 -4.69
N ASP A 69 12.24 -18.20 -4.60
CA ASP A 69 11.86 -17.57 -3.32
C ASP A 69 10.77 -18.35 -2.58
N MET A 70 10.05 -19.21 -3.29
CA MET A 70 8.95 -20.02 -2.76
C MET A 70 9.39 -21.42 -2.32
N VAL A 71 10.67 -21.77 -2.49
CA VAL A 71 11.18 -23.08 -2.10
C VAL A 71 11.14 -23.24 -0.58
N GLY A 72 10.32 -24.17 -0.11
CA GLY A 72 10.14 -24.43 1.33
C GLY A 72 9.23 -23.42 2.04
N VAL A 73 8.69 -22.43 1.33
CA VAL A 73 7.68 -21.50 1.86
C VAL A 73 6.32 -22.17 1.79
N LYS A 74 5.67 -22.30 2.94
CA LYS A 74 4.31 -22.80 3.08
C LYS A 74 3.29 -21.69 2.89
N ASP A 75 3.51 -20.57 3.57
CA ASP A 75 2.62 -19.41 3.54
C ASP A 75 3.39 -18.12 3.89
N PHE A 76 2.83 -16.97 3.52
CA PHE A 76 3.32 -15.68 3.96
C PHE A 76 2.16 -14.71 4.14
N TYR A 77 2.23 -13.88 5.17
CA TYR A 77 1.19 -12.90 5.46
C TYR A 77 1.76 -11.65 6.10
N LEU A 78 1.04 -10.54 5.94
CA LEU A 78 1.34 -9.33 6.68
C LEU A 78 0.93 -9.50 8.14
N THR A 79 1.79 -9.02 9.04
CA THR A 79 1.42 -8.86 10.45
C THR A 79 0.37 -7.76 10.58
N ALA A 80 -0.29 -7.68 11.74
CA ALA A 80 -1.20 -6.56 12.03
C ALA A 80 -0.52 -5.19 11.84
N GLN A 81 0.77 -5.07 12.14
CA GLN A 81 1.55 -3.86 11.92
C GLN A 81 1.74 -3.58 10.42
N GLY A 82 2.06 -4.59 9.61
CA GLY A 82 2.18 -4.45 8.15
C GLY A 82 0.86 -4.05 7.49
N ILE A 83 -0.26 -4.67 7.90
CA ILE A 83 -1.60 -4.30 7.43
C ILE A 83 -1.93 -2.85 7.79
N PHE A 84 -1.67 -2.46 9.04
CA PHE A 84 -1.90 -1.09 9.48
C PHE A 84 -1.05 -0.08 8.70
N MET A 85 0.22 -0.40 8.45
CA MET A 85 1.12 0.43 7.65
C MET A 85 0.62 0.58 6.20
N ALA A 86 0.19 -0.53 5.57
CA ALA A 86 -0.41 -0.51 4.23
C ALA A 86 -1.67 0.38 4.20
N PHE A 87 -2.55 0.25 5.20
CA PHE A 87 -3.73 1.08 5.33
C PHE A 87 -3.38 2.57 5.49
N VAL A 88 -2.43 2.91 6.35
CA VAL A 88 -2.01 4.30 6.58
C VAL A 88 -1.38 4.91 5.33
N PHE A 89 -0.56 4.17 4.61
CA PHE A 89 0.04 4.68 3.38
C PHE A 89 -0.98 4.83 2.25
N ILE A 90 -1.83 3.84 2.03
CA ILE A 90 -2.79 3.87 0.92
C ILE A 90 -3.97 4.80 1.21
N LEU A 91 -4.47 4.86 2.44
CA LEU A 91 -5.69 5.59 2.77
C LEU A 91 -5.45 6.72 3.77
N GLY A 92 -4.57 6.53 4.76
CA GLY A 92 -4.30 7.53 5.79
C GLY A 92 -3.67 8.82 5.24
N LEU A 93 -2.61 8.71 4.44
CA LEU A 93 -1.95 9.88 3.82
C LEU A 93 -2.91 10.66 2.91
N PRO A 94 -3.67 10.02 1.98
CA PRO A 94 -4.69 10.71 1.21
C PRO A 94 -5.80 11.32 2.06
N ALA A 95 -6.26 10.65 3.11
CA ALA A 95 -7.30 11.17 4.00
C ALA A 95 -6.84 12.46 4.70
N LEU A 96 -5.60 12.48 5.20
CA LEU A 96 -5.03 13.64 5.89
C LEU A 96 -4.88 14.84 4.93
N LEU A 97 -4.45 14.61 3.69
CA LEU A 97 -4.33 15.64 2.67
C LEU A 97 -5.70 16.18 2.23
N ALA A 98 -6.68 15.30 2.01
CA ALA A 98 -8.05 15.68 1.69
C ALA A 98 -8.70 16.47 2.83
N TYR A 99 -8.47 16.07 4.09
CA TYR A 99 -8.95 16.78 5.26
C TYR A 99 -8.34 18.19 5.36
N ARG A 100 -7.02 18.32 5.17
CA ARG A 100 -6.36 19.64 5.15
C ARG A 100 -6.91 20.54 4.05
N MET A 101 -7.20 19.97 2.88
CA MET A 101 -7.78 20.69 1.75
C MET A 101 -9.21 21.18 2.06
N ARG A 102 -9.99 20.38 2.80
CA ARG A 102 -11.32 20.77 3.28
C ARG A 102 -11.26 21.92 4.30
N LEU A 103 -10.28 21.97 5.19
CA LEU A 103 -10.15 23.04 6.19
C LEU A 103 -9.70 24.38 5.62
N LYS A 104 -8.98 24.38 4.49
CA LYS A 104 -8.45 25.60 3.85
C LYS A 104 -9.47 26.29 2.93
N ASN A 105 -10.60 25.64 2.66
CA ASN A 105 -11.63 26.06 1.72
C ASN A 105 -12.92 26.36 2.48
#